data_AF-A0A8B8LPX3-F1
#
_entry.id   AF-A0A8B8LPX3-F1
#
_cell.length_a   1.000
_cell.length_b   1.000
_cell.length_c   1.000
_cell.angle_alpha   90.00
_cell.angle_beta   90.00
_cell.angle_gamma   90.00
#
_symmetry.space_group_name_H-M   'P 1'
#
loop_
_entity.id
_entity.type
_entity.pdbx_description
1 polymer ?
#
loop_
_entity_poly.entity_id
_entity_poly.type
_entity_poly.pdbx_seq_one_letter_code
_entity_poly.pdbx_strand_id
1 'polypeptide(L)'
;MNMSNSPRSERNLSRQSSKSNLGVKQETATSLPSGCCRGFNSVRTVSSTALTSQHHQLQQRYERFQAKVAGLEKEVQRQKELRVMYKKRMERTQDYLRYCLQIAQDNGILDLILHSKGELQLPQSPPPLYTPQIPTPSHHHPNLTPIIHQAKINGWYINPSEIELEEKIGQGTTADIHKGTWRGFDVAVKCMAPEFFRTNTNGVVFFAQELETLAKQRHRFVLHLMGACLEPPHHAWVVTEYLNTTLKEWLHGPGKRPKTRIVPLPPLKDRVMSALEIAQAMQYLHEQKPKVIHRDLKPSNIFLDDAMHVRVADFGHARFLGDDEMALTGETGTYVYMAPEVIRCEPYNEKCDVYSFGVILNELLTGKYPYIETEFGPAKIAMEVVEGKLRPMLPSRDDGDQLGELVDLVCLCWDGTPSTRPSFATISLSLKGYANRVLQNSH
;
A
#
# COMPACT_ATOMS: atom_id res chain seq x y z
N MET A 1 61.05 13.35 -34.09
CA MET A 1 60.66 12.75 -35.39
C MET A 1 59.34 13.37 -35.85
N ASN A 2 59.33 13.88 -37.07
CA ASN A 2 58.19 14.29 -37.91
C ASN A 2 57.09 13.20 -38.02
N MET A 3 55.82 13.38 -38.45
CA MET A 3 54.98 14.48 -39.04
C MET A 3 53.52 14.24 -38.58
N SER A 4 52.74 15.24 -38.10
CA SER A 4 51.79 16.10 -38.84
C SER A 4 50.84 15.45 -39.87
N ASN A 5 49.50 15.53 -39.65
CA ASN A 5 48.57 16.30 -40.52
C ASN A 5 47.06 16.17 -40.15
N SER A 6 46.42 17.33 -39.99
CA SER A 6 45.04 17.65 -40.42
C SER A 6 45.13 18.26 -41.85
N PRO A 7 44.05 18.52 -42.65
CA PRO A 7 42.77 19.13 -42.23
C PRO A 7 41.48 18.89 -43.10
N ARG A 8 40.39 19.60 -42.74
CA ARG A 8 39.36 20.27 -43.61
C ARG A 8 38.63 19.44 -44.71
N SER A 9 37.30 19.26 -44.69
CA SER A 9 36.15 20.20 -44.81
C SER A 9 35.57 20.29 -46.22
N GLU A 10 34.26 20.12 -46.40
CA GLU A 10 33.48 20.85 -47.44
C GLU A 10 31.96 20.82 -47.21
N ARG A 11 31.21 21.65 -47.95
CA ARG A 11 29.78 21.95 -47.76
C ARG A 11 28.95 21.64 -49.01
N ASN A 12 27.63 21.61 -48.80
CA ASN A 12 26.55 21.96 -49.74
C ASN A 12 26.22 21.03 -50.92
N LEU A 13 24.91 20.77 -51.06
CA LEU A 13 24.04 20.93 -52.25
C LEU A 13 22.91 19.88 -52.17
N SER A 14 21.74 20.22 -51.61
CA SER A 14 20.57 20.78 -52.33
C SER A 14 19.87 19.81 -53.30
N ARG A 15 18.58 19.54 -53.05
CA ARG A 15 17.56 19.48 -54.11
C ARG A 15 16.15 19.74 -53.57
N GLN A 16 15.44 20.62 -54.26
CA GLN A 16 14.04 20.97 -54.01
C GLN A 16 13.11 20.03 -54.78
N SER A 17 11.86 19.89 -54.33
CA SER A 17 10.61 20.08 -55.13
C SER A 17 9.41 19.40 -54.43
N SER A 18 8.15 19.81 -54.60
CA SER A 18 7.55 21.09 -55.00
C SER A 18 6.02 20.99 -54.84
N LYS A 19 5.37 21.99 -54.21
CA LYS A 19 3.99 22.47 -54.50
C LYS A 19 2.82 21.46 -54.31
N SER A 20 1.57 21.86 -54.05
CA SER A 20 0.95 23.19 -53.79
C SER A 20 -0.39 23.02 -53.07
N ASN A 21 -0.76 24.03 -52.26
CA ASN A 21 -2.12 24.21 -51.75
C ASN A 21 -3.13 24.50 -52.89
N LEU A 22 -4.36 24.03 -52.70
CA LEU A 22 -5.67 24.63 -53.06
C LEU A 22 -6.74 23.55 -52.69
N GLY A 23 -7.91 23.86 -52.16
CA GLY A 23 -8.55 25.15 -51.94
C GLY A 23 -10.06 24.92 -51.84
N VAL A 24 -10.57 24.91 -50.61
CA VAL A 24 -11.98 24.72 -50.17
C VAL A 24 -13.05 25.18 -51.17
N LYS A 25 -14.12 24.39 -51.32
CA LYS A 25 -15.51 24.89 -51.38
C LYS A 25 -16.54 23.84 -50.95
N GLN A 26 -17.37 24.21 -49.97
CA GLN A 26 -18.66 23.55 -49.68
C GLN A 26 -19.74 24.18 -50.55
N GLU A 27 -20.77 23.42 -50.93
CA GLU A 27 -22.06 23.99 -51.36
C GLU A 27 -23.21 23.03 -51.02
N THR A 28 -24.39 23.60 -50.83
CA THR A 28 -25.52 23.02 -50.07
C THR A 28 -26.64 22.49 -50.96
N ALA A 29 -27.49 21.62 -50.40
CA ALA A 29 -28.56 20.93 -51.13
C ALA A 29 -29.91 21.66 -51.12
N THR A 30 -30.69 21.58 -52.22
CA THR A 30 -32.17 21.56 -52.20
C THR A 30 -32.82 21.06 -53.51
N SER A 31 -33.72 20.06 -53.39
CA SER A 31 -34.96 19.78 -54.16
C SER A 31 -35.10 19.92 -55.71
N LEU A 32 -35.32 18.76 -56.38
CA LEU A 32 -36.47 18.32 -57.24
C LEU A 32 -37.46 19.36 -57.87
N PRO A 33 -38.16 19.08 -59.02
CA PRO A 33 -38.73 17.76 -59.38
C PRO A 33 -38.91 17.33 -60.88
N SER A 34 -39.36 16.07 -61.03
CA SER A 34 -40.31 15.51 -62.03
C SER A 34 -39.98 15.38 -63.54
N GLY A 35 -40.01 14.12 -64.00
CA GLY A 35 -40.29 13.70 -65.38
C GLY A 35 -40.81 12.25 -65.36
N CYS A 36 -41.97 11.97 -65.98
CA CYS A 36 -42.72 10.73 -65.79
C CYS A 36 -42.82 9.88 -67.07
N CYS A 37 -42.63 8.56 -66.98
CA CYS A 37 -43.07 7.58 -67.99
C CYS A 37 -43.54 6.26 -67.36
N ARG A 38 -44.54 5.63 -68.00
CA ARG A 38 -45.23 4.38 -67.62
C ARG A 38 -44.40 3.16 -68.09
N GLY A 39 -44.51 1.92 -67.57
CA GLY A 39 -45.32 1.36 -66.48
C GLY A 39 -45.18 -0.19 -66.40
N PHE A 40 -46.00 -0.83 -65.55
CA PHE A 40 -46.25 -2.29 -65.35
C PHE A 40 -45.34 -3.17 -64.43
N ASN A 41 -46.06 -3.85 -63.52
CA ASN A 41 -45.83 -5.17 -62.89
C ASN A 41 -44.77 -5.40 -61.79
N SER A 42 -45.14 -4.97 -60.57
CA SER A 42 -45.17 -5.79 -59.34
C SER A 42 -44.16 -6.95 -59.16
N VAL A 43 -43.09 -6.67 -58.40
CA VAL A 43 -42.48 -7.63 -57.46
C VAL A 43 -42.29 -6.92 -56.11
N ARG A 44 -42.53 -7.64 -55.00
CA ARG A 44 -42.59 -7.11 -53.63
C ARG A 44 -41.34 -6.30 -53.25
N THR A 45 -41.52 -5.00 -52.98
CA THR A 45 -40.50 -4.16 -52.35
C THR A 45 -40.52 -4.41 -50.83
N VAL A 46 -39.49 -5.07 -50.30
CA VAL A 46 -39.26 -5.12 -48.85
C VAL A 46 -38.79 -3.72 -48.41
N SER A 47 -39.40 -3.18 -47.36
CA SER A 47 -39.17 -1.79 -46.93
C SER A 47 -37.70 -1.50 -46.61
N SER A 48 -37.10 -0.49 -47.26
CA SER A 48 -35.71 -0.09 -47.03
C SER A 48 -35.45 0.48 -45.63
N THR A 49 -36.50 0.89 -44.91
CA THR A 49 -36.42 1.37 -43.51
C THR A 49 -36.10 0.25 -42.51
N ALA A 50 -36.52 -0.99 -42.78
CA ALA A 50 -36.20 -2.12 -41.92
C ALA A 50 -34.70 -2.48 -41.99
N LEU A 51 -34.14 -2.47 -43.21
CA LEU A 51 -32.72 -2.73 -43.47
C LEU A 51 -31.81 -1.69 -42.80
N THR A 52 -32.17 -0.39 -42.83
CA THR A 52 -31.38 0.67 -42.18
C THR A 52 -31.42 0.56 -40.65
N SER A 53 -32.58 0.27 -40.05
CA SER A 53 -32.69 0.02 -38.60
C SER A 53 -31.85 -1.18 -38.16
N GLN A 54 -31.88 -2.27 -38.93
CA GLN A 54 -31.12 -3.49 -38.63
C GLN A 54 -29.60 -3.26 -38.78
N HIS A 55 -29.18 -2.49 -39.78
CA HIS A 55 -27.78 -2.12 -39.98
C HIS A 55 -27.26 -1.21 -38.86
N HIS A 56 -28.07 -0.29 -38.35
CA HIS A 56 -27.70 0.57 -37.22
C HIS A 56 -27.57 -0.23 -35.90
N GLN A 57 -28.44 -1.21 -35.66
CA GLN A 57 -28.32 -2.13 -34.51
C GLN A 57 -27.06 -3.01 -34.61
N LEU A 58 -26.72 -3.48 -35.81
CA LEU A 58 -25.46 -4.19 -36.07
C LEU A 58 -24.24 -3.30 -35.80
N GLN A 59 -24.26 -2.03 -36.25
CA GLN A 59 -23.21 -1.05 -35.99
C GLN A 59 -22.97 -0.84 -34.49
N GLN A 60 -24.02 -0.53 -33.72
CA GLN A 60 -23.90 -0.37 -32.26
C GLN A 60 -23.41 -1.64 -31.55
N ARG A 61 -23.82 -2.82 -32.03
CA ARG A 61 -23.37 -4.11 -31.48
C ARG A 61 -21.88 -4.37 -31.79
N TYR A 62 -21.41 -3.96 -32.97
CA TYR A 62 -20.01 -4.04 -33.35
C TYR A 62 -19.14 -3.08 -32.51
N GLU A 63 -19.57 -1.83 -32.32
CA GLU A 63 -18.89 -0.85 -31.46
C GLU A 63 -18.79 -1.32 -30.00
N ARG A 64 -19.88 -1.85 -29.43
CA ARG A 64 -19.88 -2.47 -28.09
C ARG A 64 -18.95 -3.69 -28.01
N PHE A 65 -18.84 -4.46 -29.09
CA PHE A 65 -17.92 -5.60 -29.16
C PHE A 65 -16.46 -5.13 -29.22
N GLN A 66 -16.13 -4.15 -30.06
CA GLN A 66 -14.80 -3.54 -30.09
C GLN A 66 -14.39 -2.95 -28.73
N ALA A 67 -15.28 -2.22 -28.05
CA ALA A 67 -15.01 -1.70 -26.71
C ALA A 67 -14.72 -2.82 -25.69
N LYS A 68 -15.43 -3.97 -25.80
CA LYS A 68 -15.21 -5.14 -24.95
C LYS A 68 -13.89 -5.86 -25.27
N VAL A 69 -13.51 -5.94 -26.55
CA VAL A 69 -12.20 -6.47 -27.00
C VAL A 69 -11.07 -5.58 -26.46
N ALA A 70 -11.13 -4.26 -26.63
CA ALA A 70 -10.14 -3.33 -26.11
C ALA A 70 -10.01 -3.39 -24.57
N GLY A 71 -11.12 -3.62 -23.86
CA GLY A 71 -11.10 -3.87 -22.41
C GLY A 71 -10.39 -5.17 -22.03
N LEU A 72 -10.63 -6.26 -22.78
CA LEU A 72 -9.95 -7.54 -22.58
C LEU A 72 -8.46 -7.48 -22.95
N GLU A 73 -8.08 -6.73 -24.00
CA GLU A 73 -6.69 -6.51 -24.38
C GLU A 73 -5.91 -5.77 -23.28
N LYS A 74 -6.50 -4.74 -22.67
CA LYS A 74 -5.94 -4.05 -21.50
C LYS A 74 -5.77 -4.99 -20.30
N GLU A 75 -6.74 -5.85 -20.03
CA GLU A 75 -6.63 -6.84 -18.94
C GLU A 75 -5.56 -7.91 -19.23
N VAL A 76 -5.47 -8.42 -20.46
CA VAL A 76 -4.42 -9.35 -20.89
C VAL A 76 -3.04 -8.71 -20.77
N GLN A 77 -2.90 -7.43 -21.12
CA GLN A 77 -1.65 -6.67 -20.95
C GLN A 77 -1.29 -6.52 -19.47
N ARG A 78 -2.26 -6.15 -18.61
CA ARG A 78 -2.08 -6.09 -17.15
C ARG A 78 -1.63 -7.44 -16.57
N GLN A 79 -2.20 -8.54 -17.03
CA GLN A 79 -1.82 -9.90 -16.62
C GLN A 79 -0.41 -10.29 -17.10
N LYS A 80 0.02 -9.86 -18.29
CA LYS A 80 1.40 -10.05 -18.76
C LYS A 80 2.40 -9.28 -17.89
N GLU A 81 2.11 -8.01 -17.58
CA GLU A 81 2.95 -7.17 -16.71
C GLU A 81 3.08 -7.75 -15.30
N LEU A 82 1.96 -8.20 -14.71
CA LEU A 82 1.96 -8.93 -13.44
C LEU A 82 2.83 -10.19 -13.49
N ARG A 83 2.70 -11.02 -14.53
CA ARG A 83 3.53 -12.25 -14.68
C ARG A 83 5.02 -11.92 -14.80
N VAL A 84 5.41 -10.88 -15.53
CA VAL A 84 6.81 -10.44 -15.63
C VAL A 84 7.33 -9.96 -14.27
N MET A 85 6.52 -9.22 -13.51
CA MET A 85 6.87 -8.76 -12.16
C MET A 85 7.05 -9.95 -11.20
N TYR A 86 6.08 -10.88 -11.13
CA TYR A 86 6.20 -12.06 -10.26
C TYR A 86 7.37 -12.96 -10.67
N LYS A 87 7.68 -13.09 -11.96
CA LYS A 87 8.88 -13.82 -12.44
C LYS A 87 10.16 -13.16 -11.93
N LYS A 88 10.34 -11.84 -12.13
CA LYS A 88 11.50 -11.10 -11.61
C LYS A 88 11.61 -11.17 -10.08
N ARG A 89 10.49 -11.14 -9.36
CA ARG A 89 10.46 -11.30 -7.89
C ARG A 89 10.90 -12.71 -7.47
N MET A 90 10.43 -13.74 -8.16
CA MET A 90 10.83 -15.13 -7.90
C MET A 90 12.32 -15.33 -8.17
N GLU A 91 12.84 -14.85 -9.31
CA GLU A 91 14.26 -14.91 -9.68
C GLU A 91 15.14 -14.25 -8.61
N ARG A 92 14.83 -13.01 -8.20
CA ARG A 92 15.56 -12.33 -7.12
C ARG A 92 15.48 -13.04 -5.77
N THR A 93 14.33 -13.63 -5.45
CA THR A 93 14.16 -14.42 -4.22
C THR A 93 15.05 -15.67 -4.24
N GLN A 94 15.16 -16.35 -5.39
CA GLN A 94 16.07 -17.48 -5.57
C GLN A 94 17.54 -17.07 -5.47
N ASP A 95 17.91 -15.92 -6.01
CA ASP A 95 19.29 -15.42 -5.94
C ASP A 95 19.67 -14.99 -4.51
N TYR A 96 18.75 -14.36 -3.77
CA TYR A 96 18.92 -14.09 -2.34
C TYR A 96 19.03 -15.39 -1.51
N LEU A 97 18.18 -16.39 -1.77
CA LEU A 97 18.28 -17.68 -1.09
C LEU A 97 19.61 -18.39 -1.40
N ARG A 98 20.14 -18.28 -2.63
CA ARG A 98 21.48 -18.77 -2.98
C ARG A 98 22.58 -18.02 -2.21
N TYR A 99 22.47 -16.70 -2.10
CA TYR A 99 23.41 -15.90 -1.29
C TYR A 99 23.38 -16.32 0.19
N CYS A 100 22.19 -16.49 0.79
CA CYS A 100 22.06 -17.00 2.16
C CYS A 100 22.66 -18.41 2.31
N LEU A 101 22.48 -19.29 1.33
CA LEU A 101 23.05 -20.64 1.34
C LEU A 101 24.58 -20.58 1.29
N GLN A 102 25.15 -19.71 0.46
CA GLN A 102 26.60 -19.50 0.36
C GLN A 102 27.17 -18.96 1.68
N ILE A 103 26.56 -17.93 2.27
CA ILE A 103 26.97 -17.40 3.59
C ILE A 103 26.86 -18.48 4.69
N ALA A 104 25.85 -19.35 4.65
CA ALA A 104 25.73 -20.46 5.58
C ALA A 104 26.79 -21.55 5.37
N GLN A 105 27.27 -21.75 4.13
CA GLN A 105 28.40 -22.64 3.81
C GLN A 105 29.73 -22.04 4.28
N ASP A 106 29.99 -20.78 3.93
CA ASP A 106 31.25 -20.07 4.24
C ASP A 106 31.49 -19.94 5.76
N ASN A 107 30.41 -19.92 6.57
CA ASN A 107 30.46 -19.87 8.03
C ASN A 107 30.28 -21.24 8.72
N GLY A 108 30.24 -22.36 7.97
CA GLY A 108 30.09 -23.72 8.54
C GLY A 108 28.73 -24.03 9.19
N ILE A 109 27.72 -23.18 8.97
CA ILE A 109 26.38 -23.31 9.55
C ILE A 109 25.54 -24.37 8.80
N LEU A 110 25.88 -24.67 7.55
CA LEU A 110 25.11 -25.61 6.73
C LEU A 110 25.09 -27.04 7.31
N ASP A 111 26.19 -27.51 7.89
CA ASP A 111 26.25 -28.86 8.51
C ASP A 111 25.36 -28.98 9.75
N LEU A 112 25.27 -27.91 10.56
CA LEU A 112 24.35 -27.84 11.71
C LEU A 112 22.87 -27.96 11.28
N ILE A 113 22.51 -27.37 10.13
CA ILE A 113 21.15 -27.46 9.58
C ILE A 113 20.90 -28.90 9.06
N LEU A 114 21.86 -29.50 8.36
CA LEU A 114 21.74 -30.83 7.76
C LEU A 114 21.79 -31.97 8.78
N HIS A 115 22.49 -31.81 9.91
CA HIS A 115 22.66 -32.86 10.93
C HIS A 115 21.63 -32.81 12.07
N SER A 116 20.66 -31.88 12.03
CA SER A 116 19.55 -31.80 13.01
C SER A 116 18.51 -32.95 12.93
N LYS A 117 18.74 -33.99 12.11
CA LYS A 117 17.86 -35.17 11.97
C LYS A 117 18.36 -36.37 12.78
N GLY A 118 18.09 -36.34 14.08
CA GLY A 118 18.35 -37.40 15.07
C GLY A 118 18.57 -36.72 16.43
N GLU A 119 17.99 -37.17 17.55
CA GLU A 119 17.60 -38.53 17.92
C GLU A 119 16.20 -38.60 18.56
N LEU A 120 15.46 -39.67 18.29
CA LEU A 120 14.28 -40.08 19.07
C LEU A 120 14.52 -41.54 19.51
N GLN A 121 14.91 -41.74 20.77
CA GLN A 121 14.97 -43.08 21.36
C GLN A 121 13.63 -43.41 22.04
N LEU A 122 12.99 -44.48 21.57
CA LEU A 122 11.77 -45.06 22.13
C LEU A 122 12.12 -46.08 23.23
N PRO A 123 11.62 -45.94 24.47
CA PRO A 123 11.58 -47.03 25.44
C PRO A 123 10.49 -48.05 25.09
N GLN A 124 10.74 -49.32 25.39
CA GLN A 124 9.85 -50.44 25.09
C GLN A 124 8.71 -50.59 26.11
N SER A 125 7.63 -51.28 25.71
CA SER A 125 6.48 -51.72 26.51
C SER A 125 6.38 -53.26 26.47
N PRO A 126 5.48 -53.99 27.17
CA PRO A 126 4.31 -53.60 28.02
C PRO A 126 4.51 -54.17 29.47
N PRO A 127 3.53 -54.60 30.32
CA PRO A 127 2.06 -54.65 30.25
C PRO A 127 1.38 -53.96 31.49
N PRO A 128 0.18 -54.32 32.03
CA PRO A 128 -0.91 -53.35 31.94
C PRO A 128 -1.74 -53.07 33.22
N LEU A 129 -2.74 -52.19 33.04
CA LEU A 129 -3.89 -51.91 33.93
C LEU A 129 -3.63 -51.06 35.20
N TYR A 130 -3.94 -49.76 35.09
CA TYR A 130 -5.07 -49.15 35.80
C TYR A 130 -5.45 -47.82 35.11
N THR A 131 -6.73 -47.62 34.79
CA THR A 131 -7.24 -46.40 34.15
C THR A 131 -7.80 -45.42 35.18
N PRO A 132 -7.27 -44.20 35.24
CA PRO A 132 -8.08 -42.99 35.47
C PRO A 132 -8.17 -42.15 34.18
N GLN A 133 -9.22 -41.34 34.08
CA GLN A 133 -9.57 -40.60 32.87
C GLN A 133 -8.54 -39.52 32.50
N ILE A 134 -8.26 -39.39 31.20
CA ILE A 134 -7.40 -38.34 30.63
C ILE A 134 -8.15 -37.00 30.66
N PRO A 135 -7.61 -35.95 31.31
CA PRO A 135 -8.07 -34.58 31.08
C PRO A 135 -7.70 -34.14 29.65
N THR A 136 -8.61 -33.44 28.97
CA THR A 136 -8.38 -32.86 27.64
C THR A 136 -7.06 -32.08 27.57
N PRO A 137 -6.26 -32.23 26.51
CA PRO A 137 -4.98 -31.54 26.40
C PRO A 137 -5.19 -30.02 26.30
N SER A 138 -4.65 -29.29 27.26
CA SER A 138 -4.57 -27.83 27.20
C SER A 138 -3.67 -27.42 26.03
N HIS A 139 -4.17 -26.51 25.17
CA HIS A 139 -3.42 -25.93 24.06
C HIS A 139 -2.33 -24.96 24.55
N HIS A 140 -1.27 -25.51 25.17
CA HIS A 140 -0.12 -24.73 25.62
C HIS A 140 0.73 -24.28 24.42
N HIS A 141 0.49 -23.06 23.95
CA HIS A 141 1.38 -22.38 23.02
C HIS A 141 2.54 -21.73 23.80
N PRO A 142 3.78 -22.25 23.71
CA PRO A 142 4.89 -21.78 24.55
C PRO A 142 5.20 -20.29 24.35
N ASN A 143 4.99 -19.76 23.14
CA ASN A 143 5.22 -18.35 22.80
C ASN A 143 4.15 -17.40 23.36
N LEU A 144 2.94 -17.89 23.67
CA LEU A 144 1.88 -17.05 24.26
C LEU A 144 1.89 -17.09 25.79
N THR A 145 2.41 -18.13 26.43
CA THR A 145 2.41 -18.26 27.90
C THR A 145 3.03 -17.05 28.63
N PRO A 146 4.20 -16.51 28.23
CA PRO A 146 4.76 -15.30 28.84
C PRO A 146 3.87 -14.07 28.64
N ILE A 147 3.29 -13.93 27.44
CA ILE A 147 2.41 -12.83 27.06
C ILE A 147 1.11 -12.86 27.88
N ILE A 148 0.49 -14.03 28.04
CA ILE A 148 -0.71 -14.23 28.87
C ILE A 148 -0.44 -13.86 30.33
N HIS A 149 0.71 -14.27 30.87
CA HIS A 149 1.11 -13.92 32.23
C HIS A 149 1.31 -12.41 32.39
N GLN A 150 2.02 -11.77 31.45
CA GLN A 150 2.23 -10.33 31.45
C GLN A 150 0.93 -9.54 31.28
N ALA A 151 0.00 -10.03 30.45
CA ALA A 151 -1.31 -9.44 30.20
C ALA A 151 -2.19 -9.47 31.46
N LYS A 152 -2.15 -10.56 32.23
CA LYS A 152 -2.86 -10.67 33.51
C LYS A 152 -2.26 -9.75 34.58
N ILE A 153 -0.93 -9.68 34.69
CA ILE A 153 -0.25 -8.77 35.64
C ILE A 153 -0.51 -7.29 35.30
N ASN A 154 -0.44 -6.92 34.02
CA ASN A 154 -0.60 -5.53 33.58
C ASN A 154 -2.08 -5.13 33.34
N GLY A 155 -3.04 -6.02 33.61
CA GLY A 155 -4.47 -5.72 33.53
C GLY A 155 -5.07 -5.60 32.11
N TRP A 156 -4.39 -6.10 31.08
CA TRP A 156 -4.82 -6.03 29.67
C TRP A 156 -5.22 -7.38 29.06
N TYR A 157 -5.18 -8.48 29.82
CA TYR A 157 -5.85 -9.73 29.44
C TYR A 157 -7.37 -9.55 29.56
N ILE A 158 -8.11 -9.87 28.49
CA ILE A 158 -9.56 -9.78 28.43
C ILE A 158 -10.14 -11.17 28.22
N ASN A 159 -11.10 -11.59 29.04
CA ASN A 159 -11.89 -12.79 28.75
C ASN A 159 -12.83 -12.50 27.57
N PRO A 160 -12.96 -13.38 26.56
CA PRO A 160 -13.82 -13.14 25.40
C PRO A 160 -15.28 -12.79 25.73
N SER A 161 -15.79 -13.28 26.87
CA SER A 161 -17.15 -12.97 27.34
C SER A 161 -17.34 -11.56 27.94
N GLU A 162 -16.26 -10.79 28.13
CA GLU A 162 -16.34 -9.38 28.53
C GLU A 162 -16.56 -8.42 27.35
N ILE A 163 -16.45 -8.91 26.10
CA ILE A 163 -16.56 -8.10 24.88
C ILE A 163 -17.89 -8.41 24.19
N GLU A 164 -18.71 -7.38 24.03
CA GLU A 164 -19.89 -7.43 23.18
C GLU A 164 -19.45 -7.07 21.75
N LEU A 165 -19.32 -8.08 20.87
CA LEU A 165 -18.99 -7.87 19.47
C LEU A 165 -20.20 -7.35 18.68
N GLU A 166 -20.01 -6.25 17.96
CA GLU A 166 -21.00 -5.56 17.14
C GLU A 166 -20.74 -5.82 15.65
N GLU A 167 -21.01 -4.86 14.76
CA GLU A 167 -20.82 -5.05 13.32
C GLU A 167 -19.36 -5.21 12.88
N LYS A 168 -19.18 -5.94 11.77
CA LYS A 168 -17.91 -6.02 11.05
C LYS A 168 -17.65 -4.72 10.29
N ILE A 169 -16.67 -3.95 10.74
CA ILE A 169 -16.25 -2.67 10.16
C ILE A 169 -15.11 -2.81 9.13
N GLY A 170 -14.38 -3.93 9.12
CA GLY A 170 -13.26 -4.14 8.21
C GLY A 170 -12.95 -5.62 7.92
N GLN A 171 -12.28 -5.87 6.80
CA GLN A 171 -11.79 -7.20 6.41
C GLN A 171 -10.37 -7.09 5.87
N GLY A 172 -9.43 -7.79 6.52
CA GLY A 172 -8.06 -7.97 6.04
C GLY A 172 -7.82 -9.38 5.48
N THR A 173 -6.58 -9.67 5.11
CA THR A 173 -6.15 -10.98 4.59
C THR A 173 -6.14 -12.06 5.68
N THR A 174 -5.85 -11.69 6.93
CA THR A 174 -5.59 -12.60 8.06
C THR A 174 -6.56 -12.42 9.24
N ALA A 175 -7.31 -11.32 9.26
CA ALA A 175 -8.16 -10.91 10.36
C ALA A 175 -9.36 -10.10 9.88
N ASP A 176 -10.45 -10.17 10.62
CA ASP A 176 -11.62 -9.31 10.47
C ASP A 176 -11.64 -8.26 11.59
N ILE A 177 -12.01 -7.02 11.27
CA ILE A 177 -12.14 -5.94 12.25
C ILE A 177 -13.62 -5.76 12.56
N HIS A 178 -13.97 -5.84 13.83
CA HIS A 178 -15.32 -5.57 14.34
C HIS A 178 -15.31 -4.32 15.21
N LYS A 179 -16.43 -3.60 15.24
CA LYS A 179 -16.76 -2.75 16.39
C LYS A 179 -17.17 -3.66 17.56
N GLY A 180 -17.04 -3.17 18.77
CA GLY A 180 -17.66 -3.80 19.93
C GLY A 180 -17.63 -2.87 21.14
N THR A 181 -18.20 -3.35 22.23
CA THR A 181 -18.19 -2.66 23.52
C THR A 181 -17.43 -3.50 24.54
N TRP A 182 -16.49 -2.87 25.26
CA TRP A 182 -15.79 -3.49 26.40
C TRP A 182 -15.82 -2.55 27.60
N ARG A 183 -16.43 -3.01 28.71
CA ARG A 183 -16.55 -2.25 29.98
C ARG A 183 -17.12 -0.83 29.82
N GLY A 184 -18.03 -0.64 28.85
CA GLY A 184 -18.68 0.65 28.55
C GLY A 184 -17.89 1.57 27.60
N PHE A 185 -16.81 1.09 26.97
CA PHE A 185 -16.08 1.81 25.93
C PHE A 185 -16.26 1.14 24.56
N ASP A 186 -16.47 1.95 23.54
CA ASP A 186 -16.40 1.53 22.13
C ASP A 186 -14.96 1.12 21.78
N VAL A 187 -14.80 -0.10 21.26
CA VAL A 187 -13.51 -0.69 20.91
C VAL A 187 -13.47 -1.21 19.48
N ALA A 188 -12.30 -1.16 18.86
CA ALA A 188 -12.01 -1.89 17.64
C ALA A 188 -11.39 -3.24 18.00
N VAL A 189 -11.99 -4.33 17.52
CA VAL A 189 -11.56 -5.70 17.79
C VAL A 189 -11.06 -6.35 16.51
N LYS A 190 -9.73 -6.54 16.42
CA LYS A 190 -9.07 -7.29 15.34
C LYS A 190 -9.12 -8.78 15.67
N CYS A 191 -10.11 -9.47 15.09
CA CYS A 191 -10.31 -10.91 15.25
C CYS A 191 -9.45 -11.68 14.23
N MET A 192 -8.37 -12.32 14.68
CA MET A 192 -7.55 -13.17 13.82
C MET A 192 -8.38 -14.37 13.33
N ALA A 193 -8.38 -14.63 12.02
CA ALA A 193 -9.19 -15.70 11.44
C ALA A 193 -8.69 -17.09 11.90
N PRO A 194 -9.56 -18.04 12.31
CA PRO A 194 -9.13 -19.38 12.69
C PRO A 194 -8.33 -20.11 11.59
N GLU A 195 -8.59 -19.78 10.32
CA GLU A 195 -7.87 -20.34 9.16
C GLU A 195 -6.41 -19.85 9.07
N PHE A 196 -6.10 -18.64 9.55
CA PHE A 196 -4.74 -18.13 9.59
C PHE A 196 -3.85 -19.02 10.45
N PHE A 197 -4.33 -19.45 11.62
CA PHE A 197 -3.58 -20.38 12.49
C PHE A 197 -3.50 -21.81 11.94
N ARG A 198 -4.47 -22.24 11.12
CA ARG A 198 -4.46 -23.57 10.48
C ARG A 198 -3.50 -23.66 9.29
N THR A 199 -3.42 -22.59 8.49
CA THR A 199 -2.59 -22.57 7.27
C THR A 199 -1.18 -22.03 7.49
N ASN A 200 -0.94 -21.32 8.60
CA ASN A 200 0.37 -20.76 8.95
C ASN A 200 0.90 -21.36 10.26
N THR A 201 1.92 -22.22 10.17
CA THR A 201 2.61 -22.82 11.33
C THR A 201 3.20 -21.77 12.27
N ASN A 202 3.54 -20.58 11.75
CA ASN A 202 4.04 -19.44 12.51
C ASN A 202 2.94 -18.44 12.91
N GLY A 203 1.65 -18.73 12.66
CA GLY A 203 0.54 -17.80 12.91
C GLY A 203 0.49 -17.29 14.36
N VAL A 204 0.74 -18.18 15.33
CA VAL A 204 0.84 -17.82 16.75
C VAL A 204 2.03 -16.90 17.05
N VAL A 205 3.16 -17.08 16.35
CA VAL A 205 4.35 -16.22 16.50
C VAL A 205 4.07 -14.82 15.98
N PHE A 206 3.43 -14.70 14.82
CA PHE A 206 3.05 -13.39 14.25
C PHE A 206 2.04 -12.66 15.14
N PHE A 207 1.02 -13.36 15.65
CA PHE A 207 0.05 -12.79 16.59
C PHE A 207 0.71 -12.32 17.91
N ALA A 208 1.60 -13.15 18.48
CA ALA A 208 2.40 -12.79 19.65
C ALA A 208 3.27 -11.55 19.40
N GLN A 209 3.94 -11.47 18.24
CA GLN A 209 4.78 -10.34 17.86
C GLN A 209 4.00 -9.03 17.68
N GLU A 210 2.81 -9.07 17.07
CA GLU A 210 1.94 -7.90 16.94
C GLU A 210 1.51 -7.38 18.33
N LEU A 211 1.06 -8.27 19.21
CA LEU A 211 0.69 -7.96 20.60
C LEU A 211 1.85 -7.38 21.40
N GLU A 212 3.02 -8.00 21.37
CA GLU A 212 4.21 -7.50 22.05
C GLU A 212 4.65 -6.13 21.54
N THR A 213 4.47 -5.87 20.25
CA THR A 213 4.77 -4.56 19.66
C THR A 213 3.81 -3.52 20.21
N LEU A 214 2.50 -3.75 20.08
CA LEU A 214 1.44 -2.84 20.55
C LEU A 214 1.47 -2.61 22.07
N ALA A 215 1.65 -3.64 22.89
CA ALA A 215 1.65 -3.54 24.36
C ALA A 215 2.80 -2.69 24.93
N LYS A 216 3.88 -2.48 24.16
CA LYS A 216 5.03 -1.63 24.53
C LYS A 216 4.80 -0.15 24.18
N GLN A 217 3.79 0.18 23.36
CA GLN A 217 3.57 1.54 22.86
C GLN A 217 2.88 2.44 23.90
N ARG A 218 3.53 3.57 24.20
CA ARG A 218 3.10 4.58 25.18
C ARG A 218 3.40 5.98 24.65
N HIS A 219 2.67 6.39 23.61
CA HIS A 219 2.80 7.71 23.00
C HIS A 219 1.43 8.19 22.50
N ARG A 220 1.09 9.47 22.73
CA ARG A 220 -0.24 10.03 22.41
C ARG A 220 -0.66 9.82 20.96
N PHE A 221 0.29 9.84 20.04
CA PHE A 221 0.02 9.73 18.60
C PHE A 221 0.23 8.33 18.01
N VAL A 222 0.32 7.31 18.87
CA VAL A 222 0.34 5.89 18.48
C VAL A 222 -0.89 5.21 19.05
N LEU A 223 -1.57 4.38 18.25
CA LEU A 223 -2.79 3.66 18.66
C LEU A 223 -2.52 2.82 19.91
N HIS A 224 -3.38 2.96 20.92
CA HIS A 224 -3.19 2.27 22.19
C HIS A 224 -3.85 0.88 22.23
N LEU A 225 -3.13 -0.12 22.74
CA LEU A 225 -3.68 -1.43 23.10
C LEU A 225 -4.49 -1.31 24.39
N MET A 226 -5.81 -1.49 24.30
CA MET A 226 -6.68 -1.57 25.48
C MET A 226 -6.65 -2.98 26.09
N GLY A 227 -6.51 -4.02 25.27
CA GLY A 227 -6.25 -5.37 25.73
C GLY A 227 -6.29 -6.43 24.64
N ALA A 228 -6.35 -7.70 25.05
CA ALA A 228 -6.38 -8.81 24.11
C ALA A 228 -7.05 -10.06 24.69
N CYS A 229 -7.70 -10.82 23.81
CA CYS A 229 -8.05 -12.22 24.05
C CYS A 229 -6.93 -13.08 23.46
N LEU A 230 -6.46 -14.05 24.25
CA LEU A 230 -5.21 -14.79 23.97
C LEU A 230 -5.44 -16.32 23.85
N GLU A 231 -6.57 -16.69 23.26
CA GLU A 231 -7.03 -18.10 23.14
C GLU A 231 -7.22 -18.48 21.66
N PRO A 232 -6.11 -18.63 20.89
CA PRO A 232 -6.18 -19.12 19.52
C PRO A 232 -6.74 -20.57 19.46
N PRO A 233 -7.36 -20.97 18.34
CA PRO A 233 -7.55 -20.19 17.12
C PRO A 233 -8.83 -19.33 17.12
N HIS A 234 -9.67 -19.40 18.15
CA HIS A 234 -11.03 -18.83 18.15
C HIS A 234 -11.11 -17.42 18.75
N HIS A 235 -10.40 -17.16 19.86
CA HIS A 235 -10.38 -15.86 20.54
C HIS A 235 -8.95 -15.32 20.63
N ALA A 236 -8.28 -15.25 19.48
CA ALA A 236 -7.05 -14.50 19.30
C ALA A 236 -7.40 -13.09 18.78
N TRP A 237 -7.71 -12.18 19.71
CA TRP A 237 -8.25 -10.86 19.39
C TRP A 237 -7.35 -9.76 19.95
N VAL A 238 -7.07 -8.73 19.16
CA VAL A 238 -6.40 -7.49 19.60
C VAL A 238 -7.47 -6.41 19.76
N VAL A 239 -7.50 -5.74 20.92
CA VAL A 239 -8.52 -4.74 21.28
C VAL A 239 -7.87 -3.37 21.46
N THR A 240 -8.31 -2.39 20.69
CA THR A 240 -7.84 -0.99 20.76
C THR A 240 -9.01 -0.03 20.92
N GLU A 241 -8.70 1.25 21.14
CA GLU A 241 -9.68 2.33 21.00
C GLU A 241 -10.33 2.28 19.60
N TYR A 242 -11.65 2.51 19.54
CA TYR A 242 -12.39 2.64 18.28
C TYR A 242 -12.21 4.06 17.72
N LEU A 243 -11.87 4.17 16.44
CA LEU A 243 -11.62 5.45 15.77
C LEU A 243 -12.39 5.50 14.45
N ASN A 244 -13.30 6.46 14.32
CA ASN A 244 -14.28 6.53 13.24
C ASN A 244 -13.71 6.98 11.88
N THR A 245 -12.50 7.54 11.82
CA THR A 245 -12.02 8.21 10.61
C THR A 245 -10.52 8.00 10.41
N THR A 246 -10.16 7.49 9.23
CA THR A 246 -8.76 7.46 8.77
C THR A 246 -8.35 8.81 8.16
N LEU A 247 -7.05 9.11 8.17
CA LEU A 247 -6.47 10.27 7.49
C LEU A 247 -6.85 10.30 6.00
N LYS A 248 -6.95 9.10 5.38
CA LYS A 248 -7.46 8.92 4.01
C LYS A 248 -8.88 9.47 3.85
N GLU A 249 -9.80 9.11 4.75
CA GLU A 249 -11.21 9.49 4.69
C GLU A 249 -11.42 10.96 5.03
N TRP A 250 -10.67 11.49 5.99
CA TRP A 250 -10.65 12.92 6.29
C TRP A 250 -10.21 13.77 5.10
N LEU A 251 -9.17 13.35 4.37
CA LEU A 251 -8.62 14.11 3.25
C LEU A 251 -9.44 13.99 1.95
N HIS A 252 -10.03 12.82 1.68
CA HIS A 252 -10.65 12.50 0.39
C HIS A 252 -12.15 12.19 0.43
N GLY A 253 -12.73 12.02 1.61
CA GLY A 253 -14.06 11.48 1.82
C GLY A 253 -14.12 9.94 1.76
N PRO A 254 -15.27 9.35 2.10
CA PRO A 254 -15.46 7.90 2.12
C PRO A 254 -15.48 7.29 0.70
N GLY A 255 -15.11 6.01 0.61
CA GLY A 255 -15.27 5.19 -0.59
C GLY A 255 -14.02 5.05 -1.49
N LYS A 256 -14.27 4.96 -2.80
CA LYS A 256 -13.24 4.70 -3.83
C LYS A 256 -12.51 5.98 -4.22
N ARG A 257 -11.21 5.87 -4.56
CA ARG A 257 -10.37 6.98 -5.05
C ARG A 257 -11.03 7.70 -6.25
N PRO A 258 -11.63 8.89 -6.08
CA PRO A 258 -12.26 9.60 -7.19
C PRO A 258 -11.21 10.50 -7.87
N LYS A 259 -11.36 10.76 -9.17
CA LYS A 259 -10.47 11.69 -9.89
C LYS A 259 -10.67 13.16 -9.47
N THR A 260 -11.84 13.47 -8.90
CA THR A 260 -12.20 14.79 -8.37
C THR A 260 -12.56 14.66 -6.90
N ARG A 261 -12.06 15.57 -6.05
CA ARG A 261 -12.31 15.54 -4.61
C ARG A 261 -13.81 15.79 -4.33
N ILE A 262 -14.38 14.99 -3.43
CA ILE A 262 -15.83 15.03 -3.08
C ILE A 262 -16.11 15.80 -1.78
N VAL A 263 -15.08 16.06 -0.97
CA VAL A 263 -15.13 16.85 0.26
C VAL A 263 -14.34 18.17 0.10
N PRO A 264 -14.55 19.19 0.96
CA PRO A 264 -13.63 20.33 1.06
C PRO A 264 -12.21 19.88 1.39
N LEU A 265 -11.20 20.67 0.99
CA LEU A 265 -9.83 20.42 1.47
C LEU A 265 -9.75 20.88 2.92
N PRO A 266 -9.21 20.08 3.86
CA PRO A 266 -8.95 20.57 5.19
C PRO A 266 -7.95 21.76 5.16
N PRO A 267 -8.04 22.72 6.10
CA PRO A 267 -7.11 23.84 6.19
C PRO A 267 -5.63 23.39 6.15
N LEU A 268 -4.76 24.21 5.55
CA LEU A 268 -3.31 23.90 5.52
C LEU A 268 -2.74 23.74 6.93
N LYS A 269 -3.24 24.53 7.89
CA LYS A 269 -2.91 24.44 9.32
C LYS A 269 -3.06 23.02 9.84
N ASP A 270 -4.25 22.45 9.68
CA ASP A 270 -4.59 21.14 10.23
C ASP A 270 -3.79 20.04 9.53
N ARG A 271 -3.62 20.14 8.20
CA ARG A 271 -2.81 19.18 7.40
C ARG A 271 -1.34 19.17 7.82
N VAL A 272 -0.76 20.34 8.12
CA VAL A 272 0.62 20.47 8.64
C VAL A 272 0.71 19.97 10.09
N MET A 273 -0.31 20.21 10.92
CA MET A 273 -0.35 19.66 12.28
C MET A 273 -0.42 18.14 12.27
N SER A 274 -1.31 17.52 11.47
CA SER A 274 -1.34 16.06 11.32
C SER A 274 0.00 15.51 10.83
N ALA A 275 0.67 16.18 9.88
CA ALA A 275 2.02 15.78 9.43
C ALA A 275 3.05 15.81 10.56
N LEU A 276 3.01 16.84 11.43
CA LEU A 276 3.88 16.94 12.60
C LEU A 276 3.60 15.83 13.63
N GLU A 277 2.33 15.51 13.88
CA GLU A 277 1.96 14.45 14.82
C GLU A 277 2.33 13.04 14.33
N ILE A 278 2.17 12.77 13.03
CA ILE A 278 2.69 11.55 12.38
C ILE A 278 4.20 11.48 12.53
N ALA A 279 4.92 12.59 12.26
CA ALA A 279 6.38 12.62 12.38
C ALA A 279 6.84 12.37 13.83
N GLN A 280 6.12 12.88 14.84
CA GLN A 280 6.40 12.64 16.25
C GLN A 280 6.10 11.18 16.67
N ALA A 281 5.01 10.60 16.18
CA ALA A 281 4.71 9.17 16.39
C ALA A 281 5.82 8.27 15.81
N MET A 282 6.26 8.56 14.58
CA MET A 282 7.31 7.79 13.92
C MET A 282 8.70 8.03 14.54
N GLN A 283 8.99 9.25 15.01
CA GLN A 283 10.19 9.53 15.80
C GLN A 283 10.23 8.65 17.05
N TYR A 284 9.12 8.63 17.82
CA TYR A 284 9.01 7.81 19.02
C TYR A 284 9.26 6.32 18.75
N LEU A 285 8.72 5.76 17.65
CA LEU A 285 8.93 4.37 17.24
C LEU A 285 10.39 4.09 16.84
N HIS A 286 11.00 5.00 16.09
CA HIS A 286 12.38 4.87 15.58
C HIS A 286 13.46 5.09 16.65
N GLU A 287 13.12 5.74 17.78
CA GLU A 287 14.00 5.95 18.93
C GLU A 287 13.90 4.84 20.00
N GLN A 288 13.01 3.86 19.83
CA GLN A 288 12.91 2.71 20.75
C GLN A 288 14.15 1.80 20.70
N LYS A 289 14.33 1.02 21.77
CA LYS A 289 15.39 0.02 21.88
C LYS A 289 14.78 -1.32 22.31
N PRO A 290 14.70 -2.33 21.41
CA PRO A 290 15.04 -2.28 19.98
C PRO A 290 14.12 -1.36 19.17
N LYS A 291 14.61 -0.90 18.01
CA LYS A 291 13.93 0.04 17.11
C LYS A 291 12.67 -0.59 16.50
N VAL A 292 11.56 0.14 16.45
CA VAL A 292 10.33 -0.28 15.76
C VAL A 292 10.23 0.38 14.39
N ILE A 293 10.10 -0.42 13.33
CA ILE A 293 9.92 0.06 11.95
C ILE A 293 8.53 -0.40 11.48
N HIS A 294 7.73 0.52 10.95
CA HIS A 294 6.29 0.31 10.70
C HIS A 294 6.02 -0.43 9.38
N ARG A 295 6.74 -0.09 8.31
CA ARG A 295 6.78 -0.77 6.98
C ARG A 295 5.52 -0.73 6.13
N ASP A 296 4.39 -0.29 6.69
CA ASP A 296 3.11 -0.15 5.99
C ASP A 296 2.44 1.20 6.31
N LEU A 297 3.26 2.22 6.59
CA LEU A 297 2.81 3.59 6.89
C LEU A 297 2.11 4.18 5.66
N LYS A 298 0.80 4.42 5.80
CA LYS A 298 -0.09 4.93 4.74
C LYS A 298 -1.33 5.58 5.35
N PRO A 299 -2.06 6.47 4.65
CA PRO A 299 -3.18 7.21 5.24
C PRO A 299 -4.39 6.37 5.69
N SER A 300 -4.48 5.08 5.33
CA SER A 300 -5.50 4.16 5.88
C SER A 300 -5.10 3.52 7.21
N ASN A 301 -3.82 3.60 7.59
CA ASN A 301 -3.26 3.07 8.84
C ASN A 301 -2.93 4.21 9.82
N ILE A 302 -3.45 5.40 9.54
CA ILE A 302 -3.34 6.59 10.37
C ILE A 302 -4.78 7.03 10.61
N PHE A 303 -5.20 7.03 11.87
CA PHE A 303 -6.53 7.43 12.30
C PHE A 303 -6.50 8.83 12.90
N LEU A 304 -7.67 9.45 13.00
CA LEU A 304 -7.90 10.68 13.75
C LEU A 304 -8.89 10.35 14.88
N ASP A 305 -8.58 10.81 16.10
CA ASP A 305 -9.52 10.74 17.22
C ASP A 305 -10.55 11.89 17.18
N ASP A 306 -11.51 11.89 18.10
CA ASP A 306 -12.60 12.88 18.13
C ASP A 306 -12.11 14.33 18.34
N ALA A 307 -10.86 14.52 18.80
CA ALA A 307 -10.19 15.81 18.92
C ALA A 307 -9.35 16.15 17.67
N MET A 308 -9.46 15.37 16.60
CA MET A 308 -8.71 15.46 15.34
C MET A 308 -7.20 15.20 15.48
N HIS A 309 -6.77 14.55 16.56
CA HIS A 309 -5.37 14.17 16.75
C HIS A 309 -5.04 12.82 16.12
N VAL A 310 -3.82 12.69 15.60
CA VAL A 310 -3.34 11.50 14.90
C VAL A 310 -3.18 10.29 15.82
N ARG A 311 -3.56 9.10 15.34
CA ARG A 311 -3.20 7.79 15.92
C ARG A 311 -2.60 6.90 14.82
N VAL A 312 -1.28 6.68 14.84
CA VAL A 312 -0.60 5.74 13.94
C VAL A 312 -0.90 4.30 14.39
N ALA A 313 -1.37 3.45 13.46
CA ALA A 313 -2.00 2.16 13.73
C ALA A 313 -1.45 1.03 12.83
N ASP A 314 -1.95 -0.18 13.06
CA ASP A 314 -1.67 -1.41 12.28
C ASP A 314 -0.18 -1.79 12.21
N PHE A 315 0.28 -2.36 13.32
CA PHE A 315 1.62 -2.91 13.50
C PHE A 315 1.75 -4.37 13.02
N GLY A 316 0.77 -4.91 12.29
CA GLY A 316 0.78 -6.31 11.81
C GLY A 316 1.96 -6.64 10.87
N HIS A 317 2.57 -5.63 10.26
CA HIS A 317 3.80 -5.75 9.47
C HIS A 317 5.06 -5.20 10.17
N ALA A 318 4.91 -4.57 11.33
CA ALA A 318 6.03 -3.99 12.06
C ALA A 318 6.93 -5.09 12.62
N ARG A 319 8.23 -4.81 12.72
CA ARG A 319 9.17 -5.64 13.48
C ARG A 319 10.17 -4.79 14.21
N PHE A 320 10.60 -5.31 15.35
CA PHE A 320 11.89 -4.97 15.93
C PHE A 320 13.00 -5.42 14.96
N LEU A 321 14.00 -4.56 14.74
CA LEU A 321 15.27 -4.95 14.13
C LEU A 321 16.39 -4.62 15.11
N GLY A 322 17.40 -5.50 15.20
CA GLY A 322 18.71 -5.11 15.71
C GLY A 322 19.36 -4.06 14.80
N ASP A 323 20.36 -3.33 15.31
CA ASP A 323 20.99 -2.24 14.54
C ASP A 323 21.65 -2.70 13.22
N ASP A 324 21.97 -4.00 13.10
CA ASP A 324 22.55 -4.65 11.92
C ASP A 324 21.56 -5.52 11.10
N GLU A 325 20.27 -5.61 11.49
CA GLU A 325 19.31 -6.49 10.83
C GLU A 325 18.49 -5.79 9.72
N MET A 326 18.20 -6.51 8.63
CA MET A 326 17.47 -5.99 7.47
C MET A 326 16.37 -6.99 7.04
N ALA A 327 15.19 -6.50 6.65
CA ALA A 327 14.02 -7.35 6.43
C ALA A 327 13.50 -7.36 4.97
N LEU A 328 12.63 -8.34 4.66
CA LEU A 328 12.06 -8.57 3.33
C LEU A 328 10.60 -9.04 3.43
N THR A 329 9.63 -8.17 3.09
CA THR A 329 8.20 -8.51 2.87
C THR A 329 7.53 -7.40 2.07
N GLY A 330 6.50 -7.71 1.27
CA GLY A 330 5.76 -6.72 0.48
C GLY A 330 4.51 -7.29 -0.19
N GLU A 331 3.35 -6.70 0.09
CA GLU A 331 2.02 -7.09 -0.38
C GLU A 331 1.37 -6.07 -1.34
N THR A 332 0.34 -6.53 -2.06
CA THR A 332 -0.34 -5.82 -3.14
C THR A 332 -1.28 -4.71 -2.67
N GLY A 333 -0.87 -3.45 -2.84
CA GLY A 333 -1.76 -2.28 -2.68
C GLY A 333 -1.04 -1.06 -2.10
N THR A 334 -0.17 -1.27 -1.11
CA THR A 334 0.64 -0.20 -0.50
C THR A 334 1.72 0.35 -1.43
N TYR A 335 2.01 -0.27 -2.58
CA TYR A 335 3.12 0.10 -3.49
C TYR A 335 3.30 1.60 -3.78
N VAL A 336 2.22 2.39 -3.79
CA VAL A 336 2.29 3.85 -4.01
C VAL A 336 2.94 4.63 -2.84
N TYR A 337 3.07 4.03 -1.66
CA TYR A 337 3.78 4.59 -0.50
C TYR A 337 5.09 3.83 -0.20
N MET A 338 5.39 2.72 -0.88
CA MET A 338 6.58 1.92 -0.60
C MET A 338 7.85 2.57 -1.16
N ALA A 339 8.93 2.50 -0.38
CA ALA A 339 10.24 2.96 -0.82
C ALA A 339 10.82 2.08 -1.96
N PRO A 340 11.63 2.64 -2.89
CA PRO A 340 12.20 1.91 -4.02
C PRO A 340 12.94 0.62 -3.63
N GLU A 341 13.71 0.66 -2.55
CA GLU A 341 14.45 -0.50 -2.02
C GLU A 341 13.53 -1.61 -1.51
N VAL A 342 12.41 -1.24 -0.84
CA VAL A 342 11.38 -2.20 -0.41
C VAL A 342 10.71 -2.87 -1.61
N ILE A 343 10.37 -2.08 -2.65
CA ILE A 343 9.78 -2.60 -3.89
C ILE A 343 10.76 -3.54 -4.61
N ARG A 344 12.05 -3.21 -4.64
CA ARG A 344 13.09 -4.05 -5.25
C ARG A 344 13.36 -5.36 -4.49
N CYS A 345 12.81 -5.50 -3.28
CA CYS A 345 13.14 -6.56 -2.30
C CYS A 345 14.64 -6.53 -1.96
N GLU A 346 15.17 -5.33 -1.75
CA GLU A 346 16.51 -5.09 -1.22
C GLU A 346 16.48 -5.00 0.31
N PRO A 347 17.61 -5.23 0.99
CA PRO A 347 17.73 -4.96 2.42
C PRO A 347 17.44 -3.49 2.73
N TYR A 348 16.57 -3.22 3.72
CA TYR A 348 16.18 -1.87 4.13
C TYR A 348 16.20 -1.69 5.65
N ASN A 349 16.26 -0.43 6.08
CA ASN A 349 16.18 0.04 7.47
C ASN A 349 14.99 1.00 7.66
N GLU A 350 15.00 1.81 8.73
CA GLU A 350 13.87 2.70 9.06
C GLU A 350 13.58 3.81 8.04
N LYS A 351 14.52 4.06 7.12
CA LYS A 351 14.37 5.06 6.05
C LYS A 351 13.29 4.71 5.03
N CYS A 352 12.76 3.49 5.04
CA CYS A 352 11.58 3.15 4.24
C CYS A 352 10.32 3.88 4.73
N ASP A 353 10.12 3.98 6.05
CA ASP A 353 9.00 4.73 6.64
C ASP A 353 9.12 6.24 6.33
N VAL A 354 10.33 6.77 6.26
CA VAL A 354 10.59 8.18 5.88
C VAL A 354 10.17 8.45 4.44
N TYR A 355 10.41 7.50 3.51
CA TYR A 355 9.91 7.61 2.14
C TYR A 355 8.38 7.62 2.10
N SER A 356 7.74 6.69 2.82
CA SER A 356 6.28 6.63 2.94
C SER A 356 5.71 7.94 3.50
N PHE A 357 6.35 8.50 4.52
CA PHE A 357 6.01 9.82 5.06
C PHE A 357 6.16 10.94 4.03
N GLY A 358 7.21 10.95 3.20
CA GLY A 358 7.37 11.94 2.12
C GLY A 358 6.21 11.92 1.13
N VAL A 359 5.73 10.74 0.75
CA VAL A 359 4.54 10.58 -0.11
C VAL A 359 3.26 11.06 0.62
N ILE A 360 3.09 10.72 1.90
CA ILE A 360 1.95 11.15 2.73
C ILE A 360 1.95 12.68 2.90
N LEU A 361 3.10 13.30 3.12
CA LEU A 361 3.24 14.75 3.21
C LEU A 361 2.84 15.40 1.88
N ASN A 362 3.29 14.90 0.73
CA ASN A 362 2.84 15.42 -0.57
C ASN A 362 1.33 15.30 -0.79
N GLU A 363 0.74 14.16 -0.42
CA GLU A 363 -0.71 13.94 -0.45
C GLU A 363 -1.44 14.92 0.48
N LEU A 364 -0.93 15.15 1.69
CA LEU A 364 -1.43 16.17 2.62
C LEU A 364 -1.32 17.58 2.03
N LEU A 365 -0.22 17.97 1.37
CA LEU A 365 -0.10 19.31 0.77
C LEU A 365 -1.02 19.52 -0.43
N THR A 366 -1.12 18.53 -1.33
CA THR A 366 -1.88 18.64 -2.59
C THR A 366 -3.37 18.33 -2.44
N GLY A 367 -3.76 17.57 -1.41
CA GLY A 367 -5.12 17.02 -1.28
C GLY A 367 -5.49 16.04 -2.39
N LYS A 368 -4.50 15.38 -2.99
CA LYS A 368 -4.65 14.46 -4.13
C LYS A 368 -4.00 13.13 -3.81
N TYR A 369 -4.64 12.04 -4.24
CA TYR A 369 -4.03 10.71 -4.15
C TYR A 369 -2.69 10.68 -4.92
N PRO A 370 -1.65 9.97 -4.43
CA PRO A 370 -0.40 9.83 -5.14
C PRO A 370 -0.61 9.23 -6.55
N TYR A 371 0.03 9.84 -7.54
CA TYR A 371 0.03 9.42 -8.95
C TYR A 371 -1.36 9.42 -9.64
N ILE A 372 -2.35 10.15 -9.10
CA ILE A 372 -3.73 10.23 -9.64
C ILE A 372 -3.79 10.79 -11.08
N GLU A 373 -2.77 11.56 -11.46
CA GLU A 373 -2.54 12.09 -12.81
C GLU A 373 -2.16 11.02 -13.84
N THR A 374 -1.72 9.83 -13.39
CA THR A 374 -1.28 8.74 -14.27
C THR A 374 -2.42 7.77 -14.59
N GLU A 375 -2.37 7.14 -15.77
CA GLU A 375 -3.23 5.98 -16.08
C GLU A 375 -2.61 4.64 -15.63
N PHE A 376 -1.56 4.67 -14.82
CA PHE A 376 -0.76 3.49 -14.50
C PHE A 376 -1.39 2.68 -13.35
N GLY A 377 -1.44 1.35 -13.51
CA GLY A 377 -1.78 0.46 -12.41
C GLY A 377 -0.68 0.45 -11.33
N PRO A 378 -0.98 0.04 -10.08
CA PRO A 378 -0.02 0.09 -8.96
C PRO A 378 1.32 -0.61 -9.23
N ALA A 379 1.32 -1.72 -9.97
CA ALA A 379 2.54 -2.44 -10.34
C ALA A 379 3.44 -1.64 -11.31
N LYS A 380 2.84 -0.90 -12.25
CA LYS A 380 3.60 -0.04 -13.16
C LYS A 380 4.12 1.20 -12.44
N ILE A 381 3.31 1.83 -11.58
CA ILE A 381 3.78 2.92 -10.71
C ILE A 381 5.02 2.48 -9.92
N ALA A 382 4.96 1.30 -9.29
CA ALA A 382 6.07 0.74 -8.53
C ALA A 382 7.36 0.59 -9.38
N MET A 383 7.24 0.15 -10.63
CA MET A 383 8.39 0.05 -11.55
C MET A 383 8.97 1.42 -11.92
N GLU A 384 8.14 2.38 -12.32
CA GLU A 384 8.61 3.73 -12.72
C GLU A 384 9.23 4.49 -11.53
N VAL A 385 8.72 4.27 -10.30
CA VAL A 385 9.30 4.78 -9.05
C VAL A 385 10.67 4.18 -8.77
N VAL A 386 10.82 2.86 -8.96
CA VAL A 386 12.07 2.10 -8.81
C VAL A 386 13.12 2.51 -9.83
N GLU A 387 12.71 2.81 -11.06
CA GLU A 387 13.57 3.31 -12.14
C GLU A 387 13.88 4.81 -12.04
N GLY A 388 13.38 5.50 -11.00
CA GLY A 388 13.62 6.92 -10.77
C GLY A 388 12.88 7.87 -11.72
N LYS A 389 11.98 7.34 -12.55
CA LYS A 389 11.24 8.07 -13.61
C LYS A 389 9.98 8.76 -13.10
N LEU A 390 9.43 8.30 -11.98
CA LEU A 390 8.16 8.77 -11.44
C LEU A 390 8.26 9.15 -9.97
N ARG A 391 7.68 10.31 -9.65
CA ARG A 391 7.32 10.78 -8.31
C ARG A 391 5.91 11.41 -8.40
N PRO A 392 5.14 11.46 -7.31
CA PRO A 392 3.87 12.18 -7.29
C PRO A 392 4.04 13.64 -7.72
N MET A 393 3.03 14.20 -8.37
CA MET A 393 2.99 15.64 -8.67
C MET A 393 3.10 16.47 -7.37
N LEU A 394 4.08 17.39 -7.35
CA LEU A 394 4.27 18.37 -6.28
C LEU A 394 3.19 19.46 -6.32
N PRO A 395 2.95 20.18 -5.20
CA PRO A 395 2.17 21.43 -5.21
C PRO A 395 2.69 22.42 -6.26
N SER A 396 1.76 23.08 -6.94
CA SER A 396 2.04 24.17 -7.85
C SER A 396 2.30 25.47 -7.09
N ARG A 397 2.88 26.50 -7.74
CA ARG A 397 3.00 27.84 -7.12
C ARG A 397 1.64 28.46 -6.82
N ASP A 398 0.62 28.13 -7.61
CA ASP A 398 -0.76 28.59 -7.42
C ASP A 398 -1.42 27.98 -6.17
N ASP A 399 -0.86 26.88 -5.61
CA ASP A 399 -1.27 26.32 -4.31
C ASP A 399 -0.69 27.10 -3.10
N GLY A 400 0.18 28.11 -3.35
CA GLY A 400 0.63 29.11 -2.39
C GLY A 400 2.16 29.24 -2.25
N ASP A 401 2.67 30.47 -2.33
CA ASP A 401 4.12 30.80 -2.23
C ASP A 401 4.80 30.32 -0.93
N GLN A 402 4.03 30.02 0.11
CA GLN A 402 4.51 29.60 1.43
C GLN A 402 4.83 28.09 1.53
N LEU A 403 4.64 27.30 0.45
CA LEU A 403 4.86 25.85 0.48
C LEU A 403 6.30 25.39 0.21
N GLY A 404 7.20 26.29 -0.21
CA GLY A 404 8.57 25.94 -0.64
C GLY A 404 9.33 25.03 0.34
N GLU A 405 9.43 25.43 1.62
CA GLU A 405 10.12 24.65 2.66
C GLU A 405 9.51 23.24 2.86
N LEU A 406 8.19 23.10 2.67
CA LEU A 406 7.51 21.81 2.80
C LEU A 406 7.70 20.93 1.56
N VAL A 407 7.80 21.54 0.36
CA VAL A 407 8.14 20.86 -0.88
C VAL A 407 9.58 20.35 -0.86
N ASP A 408 10.52 21.15 -0.34
CA ASP A 408 11.90 20.71 -0.14
C ASP A 408 11.96 19.53 0.86
N LEU A 409 11.18 19.58 1.94
CA LEU A 409 11.08 18.49 2.91
C LEU A 409 10.48 17.21 2.30
N VAL A 410 9.43 17.31 1.47
CA VAL A 410 8.90 16.19 0.67
C VAL A 410 10.01 15.57 -0.20
N CYS A 411 10.74 16.41 -0.93
CA CYS A 411 11.82 15.98 -1.81
C CYS A 411 12.94 15.26 -1.07
N LEU A 412 13.35 15.75 0.10
CA LEU A 412 14.31 15.09 0.98
C LEU A 412 13.78 13.75 1.52
N CYS A 413 12.50 13.66 1.87
CA CYS A 413 11.93 12.44 2.45
C CYS A 413 11.82 11.30 1.43
N TRP A 414 11.46 11.57 0.17
CA TRP A 414 11.26 10.54 -0.87
C TRP A 414 12.45 10.33 -1.82
N ASP A 415 13.66 10.72 -1.38
CA ASP A 415 14.87 10.59 -2.18
C ASP A 415 15.16 9.13 -2.57
N GLY A 416 15.78 8.94 -3.74
CA GLY A 416 16.13 7.62 -4.26
C GLY A 416 17.10 6.83 -3.38
N THR A 417 17.99 7.52 -2.65
CA THR A 417 19.01 6.93 -1.79
C THR A 417 18.55 6.98 -0.32
N PRO A 418 18.42 5.86 0.40
CA PRO A 418 17.90 5.87 1.78
C PRO A 418 18.69 6.74 2.78
N SER A 419 20.01 6.88 2.60
CA SER A 419 20.89 7.62 3.52
C SER A 419 20.84 9.14 3.40
N THR A 420 20.29 9.70 2.31
CA THR A 420 20.09 11.16 2.16
C THR A 420 18.83 11.62 2.91
N ARG A 421 17.86 10.72 3.08
CA ARG A 421 16.58 11.01 3.73
C ARG A 421 16.80 11.40 5.20
N PRO A 422 16.11 12.42 5.74
CA PRO A 422 16.25 12.86 7.13
C PRO A 422 15.81 11.78 8.15
N SER A 423 16.05 12.02 9.45
CA SER A 423 15.38 11.25 10.52
C SER A 423 14.05 11.90 10.88
N PHE A 424 13.14 11.15 11.51
CA PHE A 424 11.89 11.73 12.00
C PHE A 424 12.08 12.80 13.08
N ALA A 425 13.21 12.81 13.80
CA ALA A 425 13.60 13.92 14.67
C ALA A 425 13.86 15.22 13.87
N THR A 426 14.63 15.14 12.78
CA THR A 426 14.84 16.29 11.87
C THR A 426 13.53 16.75 11.23
N ILE A 427 12.70 15.81 10.75
CA ILE A 427 11.39 16.12 10.14
C ILE A 427 10.48 16.85 11.15
N SER A 428 10.36 16.33 12.37
CA SER A 428 9.55 16.92 13.43
C SER A 428 10.02 18.32 13.82
N LEU A 429 11.33 18.56 13.85
CA LEU A 429 11.89 19.90 14.09
C LEU A 429 11.56 20.88 12.95
N SER A 430 11.71 20.46 11.68
CA SER A 430 11.37 21.28 10.52
C SER A 430 9.89 21.64 10.48
N LEU A 431 8.99 20.66 10.65
CA LEU A 431 7.54 20.86 10.66
C LEU A 431 7.10 21.74 11.84
N LYS A 432 7.66 21.55 13.04
CA LYS A 432 7.39 22.41 14.19
C LYS A 432 7.86 23.85 13.97
N GLY A 433 9.02 24.03 13.34
CA GLY A 433 9.54 25.34 12.94
C GLY A 433 8.62 26.06 11.95
N TYR A 434 8.17 25.35 10.92
CA TYR A 434 7.21 25.86 9.94
C TYR A 434 5.86 26.21 10.60
N ALA A 435 5.31 25.29 11.39
CA ALA A 435 4.04 25.46 12.10
C ALA A 435 4.04 26.71 12.98
N ASN A 436 5.11 26.93 13.76
CA ASN A 436 5.23 28.13 14.60
C ASN A 436 5.29 29.43 13.76
N ARG A 437 6.00 29.44 12.62
CA ARG A 437 6.10 30.64 11.77
C ARG A 437 4.80 30.98 11.04
N VAL A 438 4.12 29.97 10.50
CA VAL A 438 3.01 30.16 9.55
C VAL A 438 1.63 30.11 10.23
N LEU A 439 1.49 29.31 11.30
CA LEU A 439 0.19 28.97 11.90
C LEU A 439 -0.12 29.72 13.20
N GLN A 440 0.82 30.52 13.72
CA GLN A 440 0.62 31.45 14.83
C GLN A 440 0.43 32.91 14.37
N ASN A 441 0.91 33.27 13.18
CA ASN A 441 0.79 34.61 12.59
C ASN A 441 -0.48 34.80 11.72
N SER A 442 -1.40 33.84 11.77
CA SER A 442 -2.63 33.77 10.95
C SER A 442 -3.90 33.90 11.81
N HIS A 443 -3.93 34.96 12.63
CA HIS A 443 -5.07 35.38 13.46
C HIS A 443 -5.71 36.66 12.91
#